data_AF-A0A563DWR0-F1
#
_entry.id   AF-A0A563DWR0-F1
#
_cell.length_a   1.000
_cell.length_b   1.000
_cell.length_c   1.000
_cell.angle_alpha   90.00
_cell.angle_beta   90.00
_cell.angle_gamma   90.00
#
_symmetry.space_group_name_H-M   'P 1'
#
loop_
_entity.id
_entity.type
_entity.pdbx_description
1 polymer ?
#
loop_
_entity_poly.entity_id
_entity_poly.type
_entity_poly.pdbx_seq_one_letter_code
_entity_poly.pdbx_strand_id
1 'polypeptide(L)'
;MLRYFRPDRIVRSADLTWLVDESWPVAAAIDADGSMTLVAWPWPQTRVDPERDHVSVADGVGIVVRDGEQVVWVRRDECTIGRIEATLWLTAADPTTAWFVDRSYVDPGHPPAAPPPLPLGRIVAAHRDGSRIEIPAVAPVNALATRHGQVWVMIAKPPVAHPGGQGSWDFEYPTSVLRAERSTLLTDGLTAAVPGPAIDFEAEDLPHAWTWLEDDPETVLRYGVRANGLVWWAGAPAAGDYINRRALAIGHDPVTGRPVVPVDLGLGLVSEVRTIGDELWLTVQRRRPLPASADHGVDVLAVSADNIVRTVQSADSIDISHFAPPLNQPPHEEIREQIDRVRRMFDHLDGYWSSEDGATSPLSAGLTDPSVTVEGDWPQTRVIVTFRHRRRPGLLLRRTLPVFDDEGLPVDHEYAGIYLMEDLDTDQVAPAADAIDGVLDT
;
A
#
# COMPACT_ATOMS: atom_id res chain seq x y z
N MET A 1 -1.66 -12.82 -20.62
CA MET A 1 -1.97 -12.84 -19.18
C MET A 1 -3.28 -12.13 -19.00
N LEU A 2 -4.23 -12.71 -18.25
CA LEU A 2 -5.46 -12.02 -17.88
C LEU A 2 -5.19 -11.23 -16.60
N ARG A 3 -5.51 -9.94 -16.58
CA ARG A 3 -5.33 -9.04 -15.44
C ARG A 3 -6.51 -8.08 -15.38
N TYR A 4 -7.20 -8.07 -14.26
CA TYR A 4 -8.29 -7.13 -13.99
C TYR A 4 -7.80 -5.94 -13.20
N PHE A 5 -8.42 -4.77 -13.35
CA PHE A 5 -8.09 -3.54 -12.61
C PHE A 5 -8.20 -3.76 -11.09
N ARG A 6 -7.16 -3.36 -10.35
CA ARG A 6 -7.02 -3.52 -8.90
C ARG A 6 -6.65 -2.17 -8.29
N PRO A 7 -7.64 -1.27 -8.08
CA PRO A 7 -7.32 0.04 -7.56
C PRO A 7 -6.88 -0.05 -6.10
N ASP A 8 -5.72 0.53 -5.81
CA ASP A 8 -5.26 0.68 -4.42
C ASP A 8 -5.43 2.11 -3.91
N ARG A 9 -5.57 3.09 -4.81
CA ARG A 9 -5.75 4.50 -4.41
C ARG A 9 -7.06 5.08 -4.94
N ILE A 10 -7.67 5.93 -4.12
CA ILE A 10 -8.81 6.77 -4.46
C ILE A 10 -8.35 8.22 -4.33
N VAL A 11 -8.42 8.99 -5.40
CA VAL A 11 -7.95 10.38 -5.44
C VAL A 11 -9.03 11.28 -6.00
N ARG A 12 -9.52 12.22 -5.18
CA ARG A 12 -10.51 13.21 -5.62
C ARG A 12 -9.82 14.44 -6.18
N SER A 13 -10.13 14.81 -7.43
CA SER A 13 -9.59 16.02 -8.04
C SER A 13 -10.60 16.68 -8.98
N ALA A 14 -10.77 18.00 -8.87
CA ALA A 14 -11.80 18.77 -9.59
C ALA A 14 -13.21 18.17 -9.42
N ASP A 15 -13.82 17.66 -10.50
CA ASP A 15 -15.14 17.02 -10.54
C ASP A 15 -15.06 15.48 -10.69
N LEU A 16 -13.85 14.93 -10.76
CA LEU A 16 -13.59 13.49 -10.97
C LEU A 16 -13.09 12.79 -9.70
N THR A 17 -13.53 11.56 -9.51
CA THR A 17 -12.89 10.61 -8.59
C THR A 17 -12.02 9.67 -9.39
N TRP A 18 -10.74 9.60 -9.07
CA TRP A 18 -9.77 8.74 -9.72
C TRP A 18 -9.54 7.49 -8.89
N LEU A 19 -9.65 6.33 -9.52
CA LEU A 19 -9.13 5.08 -8.99
C LEU A 19 -7.80 4.81 -9.68
N VAL A 20 -6.73 4.51 -8.95
CA VAL A 20 -5.41 4.24 -9.53
C VAL A 20 -5.05 2.79 -9.25
N ASP A 21 -4.70 2.02 -10.29
CA ASP A 21 -4.28 0.63 -10.13
C ASP A 21 -3.06 0.55 -9.21
N GLU A 22 -2.98 -0.51 -8.41
CA GLU A 22 -1.90 -0.71 -7.44
C GLU A 22 -0.50 -0.82 -8.08
N SER A 23 -0.45 -1.25 -9.35
CA SER A 23 0.82 -1.56 -10.01
C SER A 23 0.84 -1.26 -11.49
N TRP A 24 -0.29 -1.19 -12.19
CA TRP A 24 -0.27 -0.94 -13.64
C TRP A 24 -0.40 0.57 -13.92
N PRO A 25 0.19 1.10 -15.01
CA PRO A 25 0.14 2.50 -15.37
C PRO A 25 -1.24 2.88 -15.95
N VAL A 26 -2.29 2.65 -15.17
CA VAL A 26 -3.70 2.76 -15.53
C VAL A 26 -4.46 3.37 -14.35
N ALA A 27 -5.34 4.32 -14.65
CA ALA A 27 -6.30 4.86 -13.71
C ALA A 27 -7.69 4.89 -14.35
N ALA A 28 -8.72 4.85 -13.52
CA ALA A 28 -10.11 5.05 -13.92
C ALA A 28 -10.61 6.40 -13.39
N ALA A 29 -10.99 7.31 -14.29
CA ALA A 29 -11.67 8.56 -13.95
C ALA A 29 -13.18 8.30 -13.87
N ILE A 30 -13.78 8.59 -12.73
CA ILE A 30 -15.22 8.44 -12.47
C ILE A 30 -15.85 9.83 -12.34
N ASP A 31 -16.86 10.11 -13.17
CA ASP A 31 -17.69 11.31 -13.10
C ASP A 31 -18.73 11.22 -11.97
N ALA A 32 -19.35 12.35 -11.63
CA ALA A 32 -20.43 12.42 -10.64
C ALA A 32 -21.67 11.57 -11.00
N ASP A 33 -21.88 11.24 -12.28
CA ASP A 33 -22.95 10.35 -12.74
C ASP A 33 -22.58 8.86 -12.66
N GLY A 34 -21.35 8.54 -12.23
CA GLY A 34 -20.83 7.18 -12.14
C GLY A 34 -20.25 6.64 -13.45
N SER A 35 -20.25 7.41 -14.54
CA SER A 35 -19.57 7.02 -15.77
C SER A 35 -18.05 6.98 -15.56
N MET A 36 -17.39 6.01 -16.19
CA MET A 36 -16.00 5.68 -15.92
C MET A 36 -15.19 5.66 -17.23
N THR A 37 -14.02 6.30 -17.22
CA THR A 37 -13.08 6.36 -18.34
C THR A 37 -11.72 5.84 -17.89
N LEU A 38 -11.19 4.80 -18.57
CA LEU A 38 -9.83 4.34 -18.32
C LEU A 38 -8.83 5.23 -19.04
N VAL A 39 -7.78 5.61 -18.31
CA VAL A 39 -6.65 6.38 -18.80
C VAL A 39 -5.39 5.60 -18.48
N ALA A 40 -4.56 5.33 -19.47
CA ALA A 40 -3.29 4.66 -19.30
C ALA A 40 -2.13 5.57 -19.71
N TRP A 41 -0.94 5.30 -19.16
CA TRP A 41 0.30 5.94 -19.55
C TRP A 41 1.38 4.89 -19.88
N PRO A 42 2.47 5.29 -20.55
CA PRO A 42 3.58 4.40 -20.83
C PRO A 42 4.20 3.83 -19.55
N TRP A 43 4.59 2.57 -19.61
CA TRP A 43 5.32 1.91 -18.53
C TRP A 43 6.65 2.63 -18.19
N PRO A 44 7.05 2.68 -16.92
CA PRO A 44 8.37 3.15 -16.54
C PRO A 44 9.45 2.23 -17.09
N GLN A 45 10.63 2.78 -17.36
CA GLN A 45 11.79 1.96 -17.73
C GLN A 45 12.39 1.25 -16.51
N THR A 46 12.31 1.91 -15.36
CA THR A 46 12.84 1.47 -14.08
C THR A 46 11.83 1.83 -13.00
N ARG A 47 11.53 0.86 -12.14
CA ARG A 47 10.88 1.10 -10.85
C ARG A 47 11.93 1.21 -9.76
N VAL A 48 11.59 1.96 -8.73
CA VAL A 48 12.47 2.25 -7.62
C VAL A 48 12.13 1.33 -6.46
N ASP A 49 10.90 1.42 -5.94
CA ASP A 49 10.35 0.56 -4.90
C ASP A 49 8.84 0.83 -4.68
N PRO A 50 8.13 -0.09 -4.00
CA PRO A 50 6.69 0.00 -3.80
C PRO A 50 6.18 1.18 -2.95
N GLU A 51 7.00 1.77 -2.06
CA GLU A 51 6.54 2.90 -1.24
C GLU A 51 6.52 4.21 -2.03
N ARG A 52 7.34 4.23 -3.07
CA ARG A 52 7.68 5.41 -3.84
C ARG A 52 6.98 5.42 -5.19
N ASP A 53 6.82 4.28 -5.83
CA ASP A 53 6.15 4.14 -7.11
C ASP A 53 4.63 4.09 -6.96
N HIS A 54 3.91 4.48 -8.02
CA HIS A 54 2.45 4.62 -8.07
C HIS A 54 1.81 5.53 -7.03
N VAL A 55 2.61 6.33 -6.34
CA VAL A 55 2.11 7.42 -5.50
C VAL A 55 1.36 8.41 -6.39
N SER A 56 0.10 8.68 -6.05
CA SER A 56 -0.78 9.57 -6.79
C SER A 56 -1.34 10.66 -5.89
N VAL A 57 -1.30 11.90 -6.37
CA VAL A 57 -1.81 13.07 -5.65
C VAL A 57 -2.75 13.87 -6.54
N ALA A 58 -3.76 14.50 -5.94
CA ALA A 58 -4.64 15.42 -6.65
C ALA A 58 -3.88 16.70 -7.00
N ASP A 59 -4.16 17.26 -8.18
CA ASP A 59 -3.61 18.56 -8.58
C ASP A 59 -4.68 19.64 -8.81
N GLY A 60 -5.94 19.31 -8.53
CA GLY A 60 -7.09 20.19 -8.72
C GLY A 60 -7.69 20.21 -10.13
N VAL A 61 -7.13 19.46 -11.09
CA VAL A 61 -7.67 19.25 -12.45
C VAL A 61 -7.77 17.76 -12.79
N GLY A 62 -6.75 16.98 -12.45
CA GLY A 62 -6.66 15.53 -12.57
C GLY A 62 -5.76 14.99 -11.46
N ILE A 63 -4.94 14.00 -11.77
CA ILE A 63 -3.96 13.47 -10.82
C ILE A 63 -2.54 13.62 -11.37
N VAL A 64 -1.59 13.67 -10.45
CA VAL A 64 -0.17 13.46 -10.75
C VAL A 64 0.23 12.14 -10.14
N VAL A 65 0.79 11.26 -10.95
CA VAL A 65 1.32 9.96 -10.52
C VAL A 65 2.83 10.00 -10.66
N ARG A 66 3.56 9.53 -9.67
CA ARG A 66 4.97 9.20 -9.83
C ARG A 66 5.09 7.69 -9.99
N ASP A 67 5.76 7.28 -11.06
CA ASP A 67 5.89 5.88 -11.48
C ASP A 67 7.33 5.67 -11.95
N GLY A 68 8.17 5.10 -11.08
CA GLY A 68 9.60 4.96 -11.32
C GLY A 68 10.32 6.30 -11.37
N GLU A 69 11.09 6.50 -12.44
CA GLU A 69 11.74 7.77 -12.81
C GLU A 69 10.83 8.73 -13.60
N GLN A 70 9.53 8.43 -13.69
CA GLN A 70 8.56 9.26 -14.39
C GLN A 70 7.63 9.99 -13.42
N VAL A 71 7.21 11.18 -13.85
CA VAL A 71 6.08 11.89 -13.27
C VAL A 71 5.04 12.12 -14.36
N VAL A 72 3.81 11.70 -14.11
CA VAL A 72 2.74 11.67 -15.10
C VAL A 72 1.59 12.55 -14.62
N TRP A 73 1.33 13.63 -15.35
CA TRP A 73 0.09 14.39 -15.21
C TRP A 73 -0.99 13.68 -16.01
N VAL A 74 -1.91 13.03 -15.31
CA VAL A 74 -3.02 12.28 -15.89
C VAL A 74 -4.26 13.17 -15.92
N ARG A 75 -4.86 13.27 -17.09
CA ARG A 75 -6.16 13.90 -17.34
C ARG A 75 -7.06 12.89 -18.02
N ARG A 76 -8.36 13.19 -18.09
CA ARG A 76 -9.33 12.28 -18.71
C ARG A 76 -8.95 11.92 -20.15
N ASP A 77 -8.46 12.91 -20.89
CA ASP A 77 -8.25 12.81 -22.33
C ASP A 77 -6.77 12.82 -22.75
N GLU A 78 -5.85 13.04 -21.79
CA GLU A 78 -4.42 13.18 -22.09
C GLU A 78 -3.54 12.83 -20.89
N CYS A 79 -2.32 12.40 -21.19
CA CYS A 79 -1.24 12.24 -20.22
C CYS A 79 -0.05 13.11 -20.66
N THR A 80 0.62 13.75 -19.71
CA THR A 80 1.91 14.42 -19.94
C THR A 80 2.95 13.83 -19.01
N ILE A 81 4.14 13.55 -19.53
CA ILE A 81 5.17 12.81 -18.81
C ILE A 81 6.43 13.66 -18.69
N GLY A 82 6.93 13.80 -17.47
CA GLY A 82 8.25 14.34 -17.15
C GLY A 82 9.15 13.25 -16.57
N ARG A 83 10.44 13.57 -16.42
CA ARG A 83 11.40 12.73 -15.72
C ARG A 83 11.69 13.29 -14.34
N ILE A 84 11.86 12.41 -13.37
CA ILE A 84 12.24 12.75 -12.00
C ILE A 84 13.33 11.80 -11.51
N GLU A 85 14.11 12.25 -10.52
CA GLU A 85 15.10 11.39 -9.89
C GLU A 85 14.41 10.31 -9.05
N ALA A 86 14.88 9.06 -9.17
CA ALA A 86 14.36 7.89 -8.48
C ALA A 86 14.28 8.06 -6.94
N THR A 87 15.14 8.87 -6.35
CA THR A 87 15.20 9.01 -4.89
C THR A 87 14.08 9.87 -4.31
N LEU A 88 13.44 10.71 -5.13
CA LEU A 88 12.51 11.73 -4.69
C LEU A 88 11.10 11.20 -4.46
N TRP A 89 10.40 11.76 -3.48
CA TRP A 89 9.03 11.41 -3.12
C TRP A 89 8.06 12.45 -3.66
N LEU A 90 7.04 12.03 -4.41
CA LEU A 90 5.90 12.88 -4.74
C LEU A 90 5.07 13.12 -3.49
N THR A 91 4.80 14.38 -3.15
CA THR A 91 4.06 14.73 -1.92
C THR A 91 2.90 15.68 -2.16
N ALA A 92 2.95 16.50 -3.21
CA ALA A 92 1.83 17.35 -3.58
C ALA A 92 1.88 17.70 -5.05
N ALA A 93 0.77 18.19 -5.58
CA ALA A 93 0.72 18.77 -6.91
C ALA A 93 -0.25 19.95 -6.98
N ASP A 94 0.01 20.82 -7.94
CA ASP A 94 -0.91 21.81 -8.48
C ASP A 94 -1.01 21.60 -10.00
N PRO A 95 -1.94 22.25 -10.73
CA PRO A 95 -2.22 21.93 -12.12
C PRO A 95 -1.01 22.03 -13.07
N THR A 96 0.06 22.71 -12.63
CA THR A 96 1.26 22.99 -13.42
C THR A 96 2.55 22.46 -12.81
N THR A 97 2.53 22.02 -11.55
CA THR A 97 3.74 21.60 -10.82
C THR A 97 3.47 20.38 -9.94
N ALA A 98 4.35 19.40 -10.04
CA ALA A 98 4.48 18.30 -9.12
C ALA A 98 5.62 18.61 -8.13
N TRP A 99 5.35 18.43 -6.84
CA TRP A 99 6.25 18.78 -5.76
C TRP A 99 6.86 17.52 -5.14
N PHE A 100 8.19 17.48 -5.21
CA PHE A 100 9.01 16.35 -4.79
C PHE A 100 9.92 16.72 -3.63
N VAL A 101 10.22 15.75 -2.78
CA VAL A 101 11.18 15.92 -1.66
C VAL A 101 12.14 14.78 -1.53
N ASP A 102 13.29 15.10 -0.95
CA ASP A 102 14.19 14.10 -0.38
C ASP A 102 13.74 13.79 1.06
N ARG A 103 12.87 12.79 1.22
CA ARG A 103 12.52 12.28 2.55
C ARG A 103 13.72 11.51 3.09
N SER A 104 14.24 11.97 4.22
CA SER A 104 15.28 11.26 4.95
C SER A 104 14.77 10.95 6.35
N TYR A 105 14.67 9.67 6.67
CA TYR A 105 14.51 9.24 8.06
C TYR A 105 15.89 9.23 8.72
N VAL A 106 16.01 9.89 9.87
CA VAL A 106 17.25 9.92 10.63
C VAL A 106 17.11 8.95 11.78
N ASP A 107 17.93 7.90 11.76
CA ASP A 107 18.10 7.03 12.93
C ASP A 107 18.60 7.89 14.11
N PRO A 108 17.83 7.98 15.20
CA PRO A 108 18.23 8.77 16.36
C PRO A 108 19.47 8.21 17.07
N GLY A 109 19.90 6.99 16.73
CA GLY A 109 21.03 6.29 17.34
C GLY A 109 20.66 5.65 18.67
N HIS A 110 21.66 5.18 19.42
CA HIS A 110 21.47 4.59 20.74
C HIS A 110 21.52 5.66 21.85
N PRO A 111 20.39 5.96 22.51
CA PRO A 111 20.39 6.90 23.62
C PRO A 111 21.27 6.39 24.78
N PRO A 112 21.85 7.28 25.60
CA PRO A 112 21.56 8.72 25.68
C PRO A 112 22.44 9.59 24.74
N ALA A 113 23.05 9.01 23.70
CA ALA A 113 23.80 9.80 22.73
C ALA A 113 22.90 10.87 22.07
N ALA A 114 23.47 12.04 21.79
CA ALA A 114 22.77 13.04 21.00
C ALA A 114 22.50 12.49 19.59
N PRO A 115 21.35 12.80 18.99
CA PRO A 115 21.04 12.34 17.65
C PRO A 115 22.05 12.93 16.65
N PRO A 116 22.34 12.22 15.54
CA PRO A 116 23.20 12.76 14.51
C PRO A 116 22.60 14.05 13.93
N PRO A 117 23.44 14.95 13.38
CA PRO A 117 22.94 16.12 12.68
C PRO A 117 22.08 15.69 11.49
N LEU A 118 20.97 16.39 11.26
CA LEU A 118 20.12 16.13 10.12
C LEU A 118 20.87 16.45 8.81
N PRO A 119 20.74 15.63 7.76
CA PRO A 119 21.29 15.97 6.45
C PRO A 119 20.54 17.18 5.86
N LEU A 120 21.15 17.86 4.88
CA LEU A 120 20.44 18.90 4.13
C LEU A 120 19.33 18.26 3.30
N GLY A 121 18.19 18.94 3.21
CA GLY A 121 17.07 18.51 2.36
C GLY A 121 17.00 19.31 1.07
N ARG A 122 16.09 18.90 0.19
CA ARG A 122 15.71 19.69 -1.00
C ARG A 122 14.26 19.44 -1.37
N ILE A 123 13.67 20.44 -2.02
CA ILE A 123 12.39 20.37 -2.69
C ILE A 123 12.66 20.47 -4.19
N VAL A 124 12.00 19.65 -5.00
CA VAL A 124 12.06 19.73 -6.46
C VAL A 124 10.67 20.01 -7.00
N ALA A 125 10.51 21.16 -7.65
CA ALA A 125 9.31 21.52 -8.39
C ALA A 125 9.48 21.08 -9.84
N ALA A 126 8.83 20.00 -10.24
CA ALA A 126 8.80 19.54 -11.63
C ALA A 126 7.57 20.14 -12.33
N HIS A 127 7.77 20.85 -13.43
CA HIS A 127 6.71 21.46 -14.19
C HIS A 127 6.24 20.54 -15.32
N ARG A 128 4.96 20.69 -15.70
CA ARG A 128 4.36 19.92 -16.79
C ARG A 128 5.06 20.12 -18.15
N ASP A 129 5.76 21.25 -18.34
CA ASP A 129 6.57 21.52 -19.53
C ASP A 129 7.95 20.83 -19.53
N GLY A 130 8.25 20.06 -18.49
CA GLY A 130 9.51 19.34 -18.29
C GLY A 130 10.62 20.17 -17.64
N SER A 131 10.38 21.46 -17.36
CA SER A 131 11.32 22.26 -16.57
C SER A 131 11.29 21.86 -15.09
N ARG A 132 12.38 22.13 -14.37
CA ARG A 132 12.52 21.80 -12.95
C ARG A 132 13.24 22.90 -12.18
N ILE A 133 12.81 23.13 -10.95
CA ILE A 133 13.42 24.06 -10.02
C ILE A 133 13.77 23.30 -8.74
N GLU A 134 15.03 23.38 -8.31
CA GLU A 134 15.49 22.81 -7.05
C GLU A 134 15.59 23.91 -5.99
N ILE A 135 15.00 23.67 -4.84
CA ILE A 135 14.95 24.59 -3.71
C ILE A 135 15.67 23.91 -2.53
N PRO A 136 16.84 24.41 -2.12
CA PRO A 136 17.59 23.82 -1.01
C PRO A 136 16.85 24.05 0.31
N ALA A 137 16.91 23.05 1.19
CA ALA A 137 16.37 23.11 2.55
C ALA A 137 17.46 22.86 3.58
N VAL A 138 17.36 23.55 4.72
CA VAL A 138 18.34 23.47 5.82
C VAL A 138 18.27 22.16 6.61
N ALA A 139 17.24 21.36 6.37
CA ALA A 139 16.99 20.05 6.98
C ALA A 139 16.06 19.24 6.03
N PRO A 140 15.86 17.94 6.26
CA PRO A 140 14.99 17.10 5.44
C PRO A 140 13.57 17.64 5.39
N VAL A 141 12.94 17.50 4.23
CA VAL A 141 11.54 17.89 4.03
C VAL A 141 10.71 16.62 4.02
N ASN A 142 9.83 16.49 5.00
CA ASN A 142 9.01 15.28 5.16
C ASN A 142 7.82 15.30 4.19
N ALA A 143 7.18 16.45 4.00
CA ALA A 143 6.04 16.58 3.09
C ALA A 143 5.85 18.02 2.61
N LEU A 144 5.10 18.17 1.51
CA LEU A 144 4.48 19.41 1.12
C LEU A 144 2.98 19.21 1.00
N ALA A 145 2.24 20.32 1.10
CA ALA A 145 0.84 20.41 0.71
C ALA A 145 0.64 21.68 -0.12
N THR A 146 -0.27 21.65 -1.08
CA THR A 146 -0.63 22.85 -1.85
C THR A 146 -2.12 23.13 -1.78
N ARG A 147 -2.47 24.41 -1.59
CA ARG A 147 -3.86 24.84 -1.52
C ARG A 147 -3.95 26.33 -1.82
N HIS A 148 -4.84 26.70 -2.74
CA HIS A 148 -5.13 28.09 -3.09
C HIS A 148 -3.87 28.92 -3.40
N GLY A 149 -2.91 28.34 -4.14
CA GLY A 149 -1.65 29.00 -4.51
C GLY A 149 -0.62 29.14 -3.38
N GLN A 150 -0.90 28.61 -2.20
CA GLN A 150 0.04 28.50 -1.09
C GLN A 150 0.66 27.10 -1.06
N VAL A 151 1.90 27.05 -0.59
CA VAL A 151 2.65 25.82 -0.37
C VAL A 151 3.04 25.76 1.11
N TRP A 152 2.70 24.66 1.77
CA TRP A 152 3.15 24.36 3.12
C TRP A 152 4.26 23.33 3.05
N VAL A 153 5.31 23.53 3.83
CA VAL A 153 6.52 22.71 3.82
C VAL A 153 6.76 22.19 5.23
N MET A 154 6.71 20.88 5.41
CA MET A 154 7.01 20.23 6.68
C MET A 154 8.49 19.86 6.75
N ILE A 155 9.22 20.59 7.58
CA ILE A 155 10.68 20.43 7.76
C ILE A 155 10.93 19.63 9.05
N ALA A 156 11.76 18.60 8.94
CA ALA A 156 12.18 17.78 10.07
C ALA A 156 13.03 18.58 11.08
N LYS A 157 12.87 18.28 12.36
CA LYS A 157 13.77 18.70 13.44
C LYS A 157 14.49 17.48 14.02
N PRO A 158 15.62 17.69 14.74
CA PRO A 158 16.32 16.58 15.37
C PRO A 158 15.38 15.75 16.25
N PRO A 159 15.45 14.41 16.20
CA PRO A 159 14.60 13.56 17.01
C PRO A 159 14.91 13.76 18.50
N VAL A 160 13.89 13.62 19.34
CA VAL A 160 13.98 13.78 20.79
C VAL A 160 13.74 12.41 21.42
N ALA A 161 14.75 11.90 22.13
CA ALA A 161 14.64 10.66 22.87
C ALA A 161 14.03 10.90 24.25
N HIS A 162 13.00 10.12 24.58
CA HIS A 162 12.32 10.10 25.87
C HIS A 162 12.59 8.75 26.55
N PRO A 163 12.92 8.71 27.85
CA PRO A 163 13.05 7.45 28.55
C PRO A 163 11.69 6.76 28.65
N GLY A 164 11.60 5.55 28.10
CA GLY A 164 10.42 4.70 28.16
C GLY A 164 10.40 3.79 29.40
N GLY A 165 9.40 2.91 29.47
CA GLY A 165 9.31 1.90 30.53
C GLY A 165 10.39 0.81 30.43
N GLN A 166 10.79 0.22 31.56
CA GLN A 166 11.72 -0.92 31.63
C GLN A 166 13.10 -0.70 30.94
N GLY A 167 13.58 0.54 30.86
CA GLY A 167 14.87 0.85 30.22
C GLY A 167 14.83 0.94 28.69
N SER A 168 13.63 0.99 28.10
CA SER A 168 13.42 1.35 26.70
C SER A 168 13.51 2.86 26.48
N TRP A 169 13.55 3.27 25.21
CA TRP A 169 13.52 4.66 24.78
C TRP A 169 12.45 4.85 23.72
N ASP A 170 11.64 5.88 23.88
CA ASP A 170 10.68 6.35 22.88
C ASP A 170 11.28 7.54 22.14
N PHE A 171 10.95 7.69 20.86
CA PHE A 171 11.49 8.78 20.04
C PHE A 171 10.36 9.63 19.48
N GLU A 172 10.47 10.94 19.68
CA GLU A 172 9.63 11.94 19.04
C GLU A 172 10.37 12.52 17.84
N TYR A 173 9.66 12.70 16.72
CA TYR A 173 10.19 13.27 15.48
C TYR A 173 9.54 14.62 15.22
N PRO A 174 9.93 15.68 15.96
CA PRO A 174 9.27 16.96 15.84
C PRO A 174 9.48 17.57 14.45
N THR A 175 8.51 18.36 14.00
CA THR A 175 8.58 19.08 12.73
C THR A 175 8.34 20.57 12.92
N SER A 176 8.64 21.36 11.90
CA SER A 176 8.18 22.74 11.74
C SER A 176 7.49 22.89 10.40
N VAL A 177 6.41 23.65 10.39
CA VAL A 177 5.69 23.97 9.16
C VAL A 177 6.04 25.39 8.73
N LEU A 178 6.53 25.52 7.50
CA LEU A 178 6.66 26.80 6.82
C LEU A 178 5.54 26.93 5.78
N ARG A 179 5.19 28.16 5.44
CA ARG A 179 4.20 28.51 4.42
C ARG A 179 4.76 29.61 3.53
N ALA A 180 4.58 29.48 2.22
CA ALA A 180 4.92 30.51 1.25
C ALA A 180 3.88 30.55 0.12
N GLU A 181 3.77 31.69 -0.56
CA GLU A 181 3.12 31.70 -1.88
C GLU A 181 3.95 30.89 -2.86
N ARG A 182 3.29 30.16 -3.76
CA ARG A 182 3.95 29.34 -4.76
C ARG A 182 5.02 30.10 -5.57
N SER A 183 4.66 31.26 -6.12
CA SER A 183 5.58 32.07 -6.94
C SER A 183 6.80 32.54 -6.17
N THR A 184 6.60 32.92 -4.90
CA THR A 184 7.65 33.34 -3.99
C THR A 184 8.57 32.17 -3.64
N LEU A 185 8.01 30.99 -3.33
CA LEU A 185 8.79 29.79 -3.05
C LEU A 185 9.65 29.37 -4.26
N LEU A 186 9.12 29.47 -5.48
CA LEU A 186 9.85 29.13 -6.71
C LEU A 186 10.97 30.14 -7.04
N THR A 187 10.84 31.40 -6.62
CA THR A 187 11.80 32.47 -6.96
C THR A 187 12.84 32.69 -5.86
N ASP A 188 12.38 32.77 -4.61
CA ASP A 188 13.18 33.18 -3.45
C ASP A 188 13.52 31.98 -2.53
N GLY A 189 13.01 30.79 -2.86
CA GLY A 189 13.19 29.58 -2.07
C GLY A 189 12.56 29.66 -0.68
N LEU A 190 13.08 28.87 0.26
CA LEU A 190 12.57 28.81 1.65
C LEU A 190 12.91 30.06 2.47
N THR A 191 13.76 30.97 1.98
CA THR A 191 14.12 32.20 2.71
C THR A 191 12.95 33.17 2.86
N ALA A 192 11.99 33.10 1.94
CA ALA A 192 10.77 33.91 1.95
C ALA A 192 9.58 33.20 2.62
N ALA A 193 9.76 31.96 3.07
CA ALA A 193 8.71 31.21 3.76
C ALA A 193 8.56 31.71 5.21
N VAL A 194 7.33 31.81 5.69
CA VAL A 194 6.99 32.22 7.05
C VAL A 194 6.51 31.02 7.86
N PRO A 195 6.58 31.02 9.20
CA PRO A 195 5.96 29.98 10.01
C PRO A 195 4.48 29.80 9.66
N GLY A 196 4.10 28.56 9.33
CA GLY A 196 2.73 28.16 9.07
C GLY A 196 2.07 27.53 10.30
N PRO A 197 0.73 27.48 10.36
CA PRO A 197 0.07 26.62 11.33
C PRO A 197 0.45 25.15 11.07
N ALA A 198 0.38 24.32 12.09
CA ALA A 198 0.38 22.87 11.87
C ALA A 198 -0.80 22.54 10.94
N ILE A 199 -0.48 21.95 9.79
CA ILE A 199 -1.46 21.33 8.92
C ILE A 199 -1.28 19.83 9.10
N ASP A 200 -2.39 19.11 9.07
CA ASP A 200 -2.37 17.67 9.05
C ASP A 200 -2.00 17.20 7.63
N PHE A 201 -0.71 17.13 7.35
CA PHE A 201 -0.18 16.58 6.09
C PHE A 201 -0.56 15.10 5.95
N GLU A 202 -0.74 14.40 7.07
CA GLU A 202 -1.10 12.99 7.11
C GLU A 202 -2.59 12.78 6.81
N ALA A 203 -3.49 13.65 7.25
CA ALA A 203 -4.92 13.53 6.91
C ALA A 203 -5.24 13.82 5.43
N GLU A 204 -4.43 14.63 4.73
CA GLU A 204 -4.61 14.86 3.29
C GLU A 204 -3.95 13.75 2.43
N ASP A 205 -2.81 13.18 2.84
CA ASP A 205 -2.06 12.18 2.06
C ASP A 205 -2.16 10.71 2.54
N LEU A 206 -2.59 10.42 3.78
CA LEU A 206 -2.54 9.07 4.40
C LEU A 206 -3.88 8.51 4.96
N PRO A 207 -5.05 8.57 4.31
CA PRO A 207 -6.10 7.62 4.62
C PRO A 207 -5.82 6.31 3.85
N HIS A 208 -4.65 5.75 4.16
CA HIS A 208 -4.50 4.32 4.12
C HIS A 208 -5.54 3.74 5.05
N ALA A 209 -6.22 2.70 4.60
CA ALA A 209 -6.95 1.90 5.54
C ALA A 209 -6.00 1.31 6.57
N TRP A 210 -6.49 1.22 7.79
CA TRP A 210 -5.72 0.69 8.90
C TRP A 210 -5.86 -0.81 8.86
N THR A 211 -4.76 -1.53 9.06
CA THR A 211 -4.82 -2.99 9.19
C THR A 211 -5.81 -3.40 10.28
N TRP A 212 -5.91 -2.59 11.34
CA TRP A 212 -6.73 -2.85 12.50
C TRP A 212 -7.72 -1.70 12.77
N LEU A 213 -8.89 -2.06 13.29
CA LEU A 213 -9.80 -1.12 13.89
C LEU A 213 -9.18 -0.50 15.15
N GLU A 214 -9.39 0.80 15.31
CA GLU A 214 -9.02 1.54 16.52
C GLU A 214 -10.25 1.74 17.42
N ASP A 215 -10.06 1.47 18.71
CA ASP A 215 -11.10 1.59 19.72
C ASP A 215 -10.92 2.84 20.59
N ASP A 216 -9.75 3.50 20.54
CA ASP A 216 -9.49 4.75 21.24
C ASP A 216 -10.23 5.94 20.59
N PRO A 217 -11.20 6.57 21.28
CA PRO A 217 -11.98 7.65 20.71
C PRO A 217 -11.16 8.87 20.32
N GLU A 218 -10.07 9.19 21.04
CA GLU A 218 -9.23 10.34 20.71
C GLU A 218 -8.48 10.12 19.39
N THR A 219 -7.91 8.93 19.22
CA THR A 219 -7.25 8.51 17.97
C THR A 219 -8.22 8.51 16.80
N VAL A 220 -9.43 7.93 16.98
CA VAL A 220 -10.46 7.96 15.94
C VAL A 220 -10.87 9.38 15.58
N LEU A 221 -11.14 10.25 16.54
CA LEU A 221 -11.55 11.64 16.28
C LEU A 221 -10.46 12.46 15.57
N ARG A 222 -9.19 12.12 15.83
CA ARG A 222 -8.02 12.78 15.25
C ARG A 222 -7.74 12.33 13.83
N TYR A 223 -7.74 11.01 13.58
CA TYR A 223 -7.24 10.44 12.32
C TYR A 223 -8.33 9.81 11.43
N GLY A 224 -9.55 9.63 11.95
CA GLY A 224 -10.64 9.04 11.19
C GLY A 224 -11.16 9.94 10.07
N VAL A 225 -11.70 9.30 9.03
CA VAL A 225 -12.17 9.95 7.80
C VAL A 225 -13.57 10.53 7.99
N ARG A 226 -13.73 11.84 7.82
CA ARG A 226 -15.02 12.52 8.04
C ARG A 226 -15.94 12.42 6.81
N ALA A 227 -17.08 11.74 6.94
CA ALA A 227 -18.07 11.57 5.86
C ALA A 227 -19.48 11.35 6.44
N ASN A 228 -20.53 11.84 5.76
CA ASN A 228 -21.93 11.72 6.19
C ASN A 228 -22.20 12.15 7.65
N GLY A 229 -21.49 13.16 8.16
CA GLY A 229 -21.64 13.62 9.55
C GLY A 229 -21.05 12.68 10.62
N LEU A 230 -20.32 11.64 10.22
CA LEU A 230 -19.61 10.71 11.11
C LEU A 230 -18.10 10.83 10.92
N VAL A 231 -17.35 10.24 11.85
CA VAL A 231 -15.90 9.99 11.73
C VAL A 231 -15.71 8.49 11.51
N TRP A 232 -15.22 8.11 10.35
CA TRP A 232 -15.10 6.72 9.94
C TRP A 232 -13.71 6.16 10.21
N TRP A 233 -13.67 4.90 10.63
CA TRP A 233 -12.49 4.08 10.67
C TRP A 233 -12.77 2.77 9.94
N ALA A 234 -11.83 2.29 9.13
CA ALA A 234 -12.00 1.02 8.44
C ALA A 234 -10.75 0.15 8.55
N GLY A 235 -10.98 -1.14 8.74
CA GLY A 235 -9.94 -2.13 9.00
C GLY A 235 -10.53 -3.47 9.44
N ALA A 236 -9.72 -4.33 10.06
CA ALA A 236 -10.19 -5.58 10.66
C ALA A 236 -10.15 -5.51 12.20
N PRO A 237 -11.00 -6.25 12.93
CA PRO A 237 -10.83 -6.41 14.37
C PRO A 237 -9.43 -6.96 14.71
N ALA A 238 -8.73 -6.34 15.66
CA ALA A 238 -7.39 -6.79 16.09
C ALA A 238 -7.42 -8.21 16.69
N ALA A 239 -8.51 -8.54 17.40
CA ALA A 239 -8.81 -9.89 17.85
C ALA A 239 -9.64 -10.60 16.77
N GLY A 240 -9.03 -11.45 15.96
CA GLY A 240 -9.74 -12.10 14.88
C GLY A 240 -8.97 -13.20 14.18
N ASP A 241 -9.68 -13.91 13.31
CA ASP A 241 -9.10 -14.85 12.37
C ASP A 241 -8.32 -14.07 11.30
N TYR A 242 -6.99 -14.17 11.35
CA TYR A 242 -6.10 -13.45 10.44
C TYR A 242 -6.20 -13.93 8.98
N ILE A 243 -6.80 -15.08 8.69
CA ILE A 243 -7.09 -15.51 7.30
C ILE A 243 -8.48 -15.06 6.91
N ASN A 244 -9.49 -15.29 7.75
CA ASN A 244 -10.88 -14.87 7.50
C ASN A 244 -11.12 -13.44 7.99
N ARG A 245 -10.17 -12.52 7.73
CA ARG A 245 -10.31 -11.12 8.14
C ARG A 245 -11.58 -10.57 7.50
N ARG A 246 -12.52 -10.17 8.36
CA ARG A 246 -13.69 -9.41 7.94
C ARG A 246 -13.31 -7.95 7.99
N ALA A 247 -13.33 -7.32 6.82
CA ALA A 247 -13.19 -5.89 6.69
C ALA A 247 -14.46 -5.22 7.23
N LEU A 248 -14.28 -4.26 8.12
CA LEU A 248 -15.36 -3.46 8.70
C LEU A 248 -15.08 -1.99 8.45
N ALA A 249 -16.15 -1.20 8.28
CA ALA A 249 -16.11 0.25 8.45
C ALA A 249 -17.01 0.61 9.63
N ILE A 250 -16.48 1.38 10.58
CA ILE A 250 -17.21 1.84 11.75
C ILE A 250 -17.34 3.36 11.67
N GLY A 251 -18.57 3.85 11.65
CA GLY A 251 -18.89 5.26 11.78
C GLY A 251 -19.01 5.63 13.25
N HIS A 252 -18.24 6.62 13.68
CA HIS A 252 -18.19 7.13 15.05
C HIS A 252 -18.85 8.50 15.16
N ASP A 253 -19.41 8.78 16.32
CA ASP A 253 -19.94 10.09 16.66
C ASP A 253 -18.80 11.14 16.66
N PRO A 254 -18.94 12.26 15.94
CA PRO A 254 -17.85 13.21 15.70
C PRO A 254 -17.45 14.04 16.93
N VAL A 255 -18.18 13.92 18.04
CA VAL A 255 -17.92 14.65 19.30
C VAL A 255 -17.30 13.72 20.34
N THR A 256 -17.83 12.51 20.47
CA THR A 256 -17.46 11.56 21.52
C THR A 256 -16.51 10.46 21.05
N GLY A 257 -16.36 10.27 19.73
CA GLY A 257 -15.58 9.20 19.12
C GLY A 257 -16.14 7.80 19.37
N ARG A 258 -17.36 7.69 19.92
CA ARG A 258 -17.99 6.40 20.18
C ARG A 258 -18.53 5.77 18.89
N PRO A 259 -18.44 4.45 18.71
CA PRO A 259 -18.97 3.78 17.54
C PRO A 259 -20.51 3.88 17.51
N VAL A 260 -21.07 4.17 16.34
CA VAL A 260 -22.51 4.34 16.10
C VAL A 260 -23.02 3.41 15.01
N VAL A 261 -22.25 3.26 13.92
CA VAL A 261 -22.68 2.51 12.72
C VAL A 261 -21.60 1.52 12.31
N PRO A 262 -21.71 0.23 12.67
CA PRO A 262 -20.84 -0.81 12.14
C PRO A 262 -21.35 -1.31 10.78
N VAL A 263 -20.46 -1.39 9.80
CA VAL A 263 -20.73 -1.83 8.43
C VAL A 263 -19.81 -3.00 8.10
N ASP A 264 -20.38 -4.14 7.74
CA ASP A 264 -19.62 -5.32 7.30
C ASP A 264 -19.33 -5.21 5.80
N LEU A 265 -18.05 -5.18 5.45
CA LEU A 265 -17.57 -5.07 4.08
C LEU A 265 -17.25 -6.46 3.47
N GLY A 266 -17.42 -7.53 4.23
CA GLY A 266 -17.12 -8.89 3.82
C GLY A 266 -15.68 -9.32 4.13
N LEU A 267 -15.24 -10.41 3.49
CA LEU A 267 -13.91 -10.97 3.69
C LEU A 267 -12.87 -10.22 2.84
N GLY A 268 -11.86 -9.66 3.49
CA GLY A 268 -10.82 -8.92 2.81
C GLY A 268 -10.02 -8.00 3.71
N LEU A 269 -9.14 -7.23 3.08
CA LEU A 269 -8.39 -6.15 3.69
C LEU A 269 -8.83 -4.84 3.05
N VAL A 270 -9.18 -3.86 3.87
CA VAL A 270 -9.36 -2.50 3.37
C VAL A 270 -7.97 -1.95 3.09
N SER A 271 -7.71 -1.34 1.92
CA SER A 271 -6.39 -0.75 1.61
C SER A 271 -6.41 0.79 1.56
N GLU A 272 -7.53 1.40 1.19
CA GLU A 272 -7.70 2.85 1.10
C GLU A 272 -9.11 3.27 1.52
N VAL A 273 -9.23 4.47 2.09
CA VAL A 273 -10.49 5.08 2.52
C VAL A 273 -10.51 6.55 2.11
N ARG A 274 -11.59 7.05 1.51
CA ARG A 274 -11.73 8.48 1.16
C ARG A 274 -13.15 8.97 1.30
N THR A 275 -13.29 10.25 1.66
CA THR A 275 -14.57 10.95 1.55
C THR A 275 -14.79 11.40 0.10
N ILE A 276 -15.91 11.00 -0.50
CA ILE A 276 -16.31 11.38 -1.86
C ILE A 276 -17.73 11.94 -1.81
N GLY A 277 -17.85 13.28 -1.90
CA GLY A 277 -19.10 13.95 -1.60
C GLY A 277 -19.45 13.74 -0.13
N ASP A 278 -20.65 13.21 0.13
CA ASP A 278 -21.04 12.83 1.49
C ASP A 278 -20.66 11.37 1.83
N GLU A 279 -20.37 10.52 0.83
CA GLU A 279 -20.10 9.09 1.03
C GLU A 279 -18.68 8.79 1.51
N LEU A 280 -18.51 7.64 2.18
CA LEU A 280 -17.21 7.03 2.43
C LEU A 280 -16.94 6.00 1.33
N TRP A 281 -15.88 6.19 0.55
CA TRP A 281 -15.44 5.21 -0.43
C TRP A 281 -14.24 4.43 0.10
N LEU A 282 -14.18 3.14 -0.16
CA LEU A 282 -13.10 2.26 0.28
C LEU A 282 -12.73 1.25 -0.80
N THR A 283 -11.45 0.89 -0.86
CA THR A 283 -10.97 -0.29 -1.59
C THR A 283 -10.95 -1.49 -0.64
N VAL A 284 -11.49 -2.62 -1.06
CA VAL A 284 -11.46 -3.88 -0.31
C VAL A 284 -10.81 -4.96 -1.17
N GLN A 285 -9.58 -5.30 -0.82
CA GLN A 285 -8.85 -6.42 -1.40
C GLN A 285 -9.53 -7.72 -0.95
N ARG A 286 -10.12 -8.46 -1.88
CA ARG A 286 -10.77 -9.72 -1.58
C ARG A 286 -9.74 -10.72 -1.04
N ARG A 287 -10.15 -11.46 -0.01
CA ARG A 287 -9.36 -12.54 0.59
C ARG A 287 -8.85 -13.54 -0.45
N ARG A 288 -7.60 -13.99 -0.26
CA ARG A 288 -7.13 -15.36 -0.59
C ARG A 288 -6.33 -15.93 0.59
N PRO A 289 -6.23 -17.27 0.72
CA PRO A 289 -5.31 -17.89 1.68
C PRO A 289 -3.87 -17.41 1.43
N LEU A 290 -3.12 -17.12 2.49
CA LEU A 290 -1.72 -16.73 2.38
C LEU A 290 -0.89 -17.93 1.89
N PRO A 291 0.06 -17.72 0.97
CA PRO A 291 0.74 -16.49 0.64
C PRO A 291 0.16 -15.85 -0.61
N ALA A 292 0.17 -14.52 -0.62
CA ALA A 292 -0.39 -13.66 -1.65
C ALA A 292 -0.19 -14.20 -3.08
N SER A 293 -1.25 -14.73 -3.68
CA SER A 293 -1.26 -14.80 -5.14
C SER A 293 -1.32 -13.36 -5.66
N ALA A 294 -0.47 -13.02 -6.62
CA ALA A 294 -0.40 -11.70 -7.26
C ALA A 294 -1.67 -11.27 -8.01
N ASP A 295 -2.83 -11.89 -7.80
CA ASP A 295 -4.08 -11.65 -8.52
C ASP A 295 -5.25 -11.72 -7.53
N HIS A 296 -5.33 -10.72 -6.64
CA HIS A 296 -6.43 -10.57 -5.71
C HIS A 296 -7.42 -9.54 -6.27
N GLY A 297 -8.68 -9.91 -6.44
CA GLY A 297 -9.67 -8.96 -6.92
C GLY A 297 -9.88 -7.82 -5.89
N VAL A 298 -10.01 -6.57 -6.34
CA VAL A 298 -10.30 -5.42 -5.47
C VAL A 298 -11.68 -4.84 -5.80
N ASP A 299 -12.54 -4.80 -4.79
CA ASP A 299 -13.83 -4.08 -4.86
C ASP A 299 -13.63 -2.63 -4.43
N VAL A 300 -14.30 -1.70 -5.09
CA VAL A 300 -14.50 -0.33 -4.58
C VAL A 300 -15.92 -0.21 -4.08
N LEU A 301 -16.06 0.08 -2.79
CA LEU A 301 -17.34 0.17 -2.10
C LEU A 301 -17.60 1.62 -1.66
N ALA A 302 -18.84 2.06 -1.75
CA ALA A 302 -19.34 3.28 -1.15
C ALA A 302 -20.25 2.93 0.04
N VAL A 303 -20.02 3.59 1.17
CA VAL A 303 -20.71 3.36 2.44
C VAL A 303 -21.39 4.66 2.88
N SER A 304 -22.65 4.54 3.30
CA SER A 304 -23.43 5.64 3.87
C SER A 304 -23.63 5.52 5.38
N ALA A 305 -24.03 6.63 6.03
CA ALA A 305 -24.38 6.62 7.45
C ALA A 305 -25.60 5.74 7.79
N ASP A 306 -26.42 5.37 6.80
CA ASP A 306 -27.58 4.48 6.97
C ASP A 306 -27.20 2.99 6.87
N ASN A 307 -25.90 2.66 6.95
CA ASN A 307 -25.37 1.30 6.81
C ASN A 307 -25.69 0.66 5.45
N ILE A 308 -25.74 1.48 4.39
CA ILE A 308 -25.91 0.98 3.02
C ILE A 308 -24.53 0.86 2.37
N VAL A 309 -24.23 -0.32 1.85
CA VAL A 309 -23.04 -0.60 1.05
C VAL A 309 -23.45 -0.70 -0.41
N ARG A 310 -22.82 0.10 -1.27
CA ARG A 310 -22.99 0.06 -2.72
C ARG A 310 -21.64 -0.26 -3.37
N THR A 311 -21.61 -1.23 -4.26
CA THR A 311 -20.42 -1.47 -5.08
C THR A 311 -20.31 -0.40 -6.17
N VAL A 312 -19.22 0.36 -6.14
CA VAL A 312 -18.84 1.33 -7.19
C VAL A 312 -18.18 0.60 -8.35
N GLN A 313 -17.21 -0.26 -8.03
CA GLN A 313 -16.54 -1.13 -8.99
C GLN A 313 -16.38 -2.50 -8.36
N SER A 314 -16.92 -3.53 -9.01
CA SER A 314 -16.72 -4.91 -8.57
C SER A 314 -15.33 -5.37 -8.96
N ALA A 315 -14.68 -6.17 -8.13
CA ALA A 315 -13.48 -6.86 -8.55
C ALA A 315 -13.73 -7.68 -9.81
N ASP A 316 -12.69 -7.84 -10.63
CA ASP A 316 -12.71 -8.63 -11.86
C ASP A 316 -13.66 -8.11 -12.95
N SER A 317 -14.15 -6.86 -12.84
CA SER A 317 -15.10 -6.29 -13.79
C SER A 317 -14.47 -5.52 -14.95
N ILE A 318 -13.20 -5.10 -14.80
CA ILE A 318 -12.49 -4.31 -15.80
C ILE A 318 -11.23 -5.06 -16.22
N ASP A 319 -11.24 -5.64 -17.42
CA ASP A 319 -10.06 -6.28 -18.00
C ASP A 319 -9.07 -5.22 -18.52
N ILE A 320 -7.89 -5.16 -17.90
CA ILE A 320 -6.81 -4.26 -18.29
C ILE A 320 -5.66 -4.99 -18.99
N SER A 321 -5.81 -6.28 -19.32
CA SER A 321 -4.76 -7.12 -19.90
C SER A 321 -4.11 -6.57 -21.17
N HIS A 322 -4.84 -5.75 -21.93
CA HIS A 322 -4.33 -5.11 -23.13
C HIS A 322 -3.32 -3.99 -22.85
N PHE A 323 -3.20 -3.55 -21.59
CA PHE A 323 -2.16 -2.63 -21.11
C PHE A 323 -0.91 -3.34 -20.60
N ALA A 324 -0.86 -4.69 -20.64
CA ALA A 324 0.30 -5.44 -20.17
C ALA A 324 1.59 -4.94 -20.82
N PRO A 325 2.69 -4.81 -20.05
CA PRO A 325 3.96 -4.45 -20.65
C PRO A 325 4.42 -5.60 -21.56
N PRO A 326 5.17 -5.31 -22.62
CA PRO A 326 5.99 -6.33 -23.25
C PRO A 326 7.03 -6.78 -22.22
N LEU A 327 6.82 -7.95 -21.62
CA LEU A 327 7.72 -8.48 -20.62
C LEU A 327 9.00 -8.99 -21.29
N ASN A 328 10.15 -8.50 -20.85
CA ASN A 328 11.44 -9.02 -21.27
C ASN A 328 11.78 -10.23 -20.42
N GLN A 329 11.73 -11.42 -21.03
CA GLN A 329 12.05 -12.65 -20.31
C GLN A 329 13.50 -12.62 -19.82
N PRO A 330 13.75 -12.80 -18.51
CA PRO A 330 15.11 -12.92 -18.00
C PRO A 330 15.77 -14.20 -18.53
N PRO A 331 17.11 -14.30 -18.51
CA PRO A 331 17.81 -15.51 -18.88
C PRO A 331 17.27 -16.74 -18.14
N HIS A 332 17.22 -17.90 -18.81
CA HIS A 332 16.70 -19.14 -18.21
C HIS A 332 17.40 -19.56 -16.92
N GLU A 333 18.67 -19.18 -16.73
CA GLU A 333 19.41 -19.43 -15.49
C GLU A 333 18.85 -18.63 -14.33
N GLU A 334 18.60 -17.33 -14.52
CA GLU A 334 17.98 -16.46 -13.53
C GLU A 334 16.56 -16.95 -13.16
N ILE A 335 15.77 -17.36 -14.16
CA ILE A 335 14.45 -17.95 -13.91
C ILE A 335 14.56 -19.18 -13.00
N ARG A 336 15.51 -20.07 -13.29
CA ARG A 336 15.76 -21.27 -12.50
C ARG A 336 16.21 -20.93 -11.08
N GLU A 337 17.11 -19.96 -10.92
CA GLU A 337 17.59 -19.51 -9.62
C GLU A 337 16.46 -18.98 -8.73
N GLN A 338 15.52 -18.22 -9.29
CA GLN A 338 14.35 -17.72 -8.55
C GLN A 338 13.38 -18.86 -8.18
N ILE A 339 13.11 -19.79 -9.11
CA ILE A 339 12.32 -20.99 -8.82
C ILE A 339 12.96 -21.78 -7.67
N ASP A 340 14.27 -22.05 -7.75
CA ASP A 340 14.97 -22.81 -6.74
C ASP A 340 15.07 -22.05 -5.41
N ARG A 341 15.12 -20.71 -5.42
CA ARG A 341 15.02 -19.89 -4.20
C ARG A 341 13.71 -20.15 -3.47
N VAL A 342 12.58 -20.09 -4.15
CA VAL A 342 11.26 -20.34 -3.53
C VAL A 342 11.12 -21.80 -3.10
N ARG A 343 11.58 -22.76 -3.92
CA ARG A 343 11.53 -24.19 -3.57
C ARG A 343 12.31 -24.52 -2.29
N ARG A 344 13.52 -23.99 -2.15
CA ARG A 344 14.38 -24.22 -0.98
C ARG A 344 13.73 -23.81 0.34
N MET A 345 12.79 -22.87 0.32
CA MET A 345 12.03 -22.47 1.52
C MET A 345 11.11 -23.57 2.05
N PHE A 346 10.80 -24.56 1.22
CA PHE A 346 9.92 -25.69 1.51
C PHE A 346 10.62 -27.04 1.29
N ASP A 347 11.95 -27.04 1.15
CA ASP A 347 12.71 -28.28 1.15
C ASP A 347 12.63 -28.92 2.54
N HIS A 348 12.49 -30.25 2.57
CA HIS A 348 12.49 -31.03 3.81
C HIS A 348 11.44 -30.58 4.84
N LEU A 349 10.20 -30.24 4.44
CA LEU A 349 9.14 -29.87 5.41
C LEU A 349 8.88 -30.93 6.49
N ASP A 350 9.18 -32.19 6.23
CA ASP A 350 9.11 -33.32 7.17
C ASP A 350 10.32 -33.44 8.12
N GLY A 351 11.40 -32.69 7.84
CA GLY A 351 12.62 -32.60 8.64
C GLY A 351 13.19 -31.17 8.70
N TYR A 352 12.30 -30.18 8.72
CA TYR A 352 12.63 -28.76 8.55
C TYR A 352 13.54 -28.22 9.66
N TRP A 353 13.27 -28.62 10.89
CA TRP A 353 14.07 -28.24 12.05
C TRP A 353 15.18 -29.25 12.27
N SER A 354 16.40 -28.78 12.52
CA SER A 354 17.53 -29.60 12.93
C SER A 354 18.03 -29.19 14.31
N SER A 355 18.18 -30.14 15.23
CA SER A 355 18.86 -29.92 16.52
C SER A 355 20.37 -30.10 16.42
N GLU A 356 21.10 -29.68 17.45
CA GLU A 356 22.58 -29.77 17.50
C GLU A 356 23.11 -31.21 17.41
N ASP A 357 22.32 -32.20 17.79
CA ASP A 357 22.63 -33.63 17.68
C ASP A 357 22.31 -34.23 16.30
N GLY A 358 21.81 -33.41 15.36
CA GLY A 358 21.48 -33.81 14.00
C GLY A 358 20.11 -34.49 13.86
N ALA A 359 19.32 -34.59 14.93
CA ALA A 359 17.93 -35.02 14.80
C ALA A 359 17.11 -33.96 14.04
N THR A 360 16.18 -34.41 13.20
CA THR A 360 15.29 -33.53 12.45
C THR A 360 13.84 -33.69 12.88
N SER A 361 13.05 -32.63 12.75
CA SER A 361 11.61 -32.67 13.03
C SER A 361 10.84 -31.84 12.00
N PRO A 362 9.56 -32.19 11.71
CA PRO A 362 8.77 -31.51 10.69
C PRO A 362 8.52 -30.05 11.05
N LEU A 363 8.24 -29.23 10.03
CA LEU A 363 7.94 -27.80 10.17
C LEU A 363 6.87 -27.54 11.24
N SER A 364 5.77 -28.30 11.19
CA SER A 364 4.70 -28.30 12.19
C SER A 364 4.32 -29.73 12.58
N ALA A 365 3.97 -29.92 13.86
CA ALA A 365 3.65 -31.23 14.41
C ALA A 365 2.36 -31.81 13.79
N GLY A 366 2.53 -32.90 13.03
CA GLY A 366 1.45 -33.59 12.34
C GLY A 366 1.39 -33.32 10.84
N LEU A 367 2.36 -32.57 10.30
CA LEU A 367 2.62 -32.47 8.86
C LEU A 367 3.23 -33.78 8.36
N THR A 368 2.71 -34.28 7.23
CA THR A 368 3.13 -35.53 6.60
C THR A 368 3.04 -35.41 5.08
N ASP A 369 3.76 -36.28 4.36
CA ASP A 369 3.74 -36.39 2.90
C ASP A 369 3.97 -35.06 2.14
N PRO A 370 4.98 -34.23 2.48
CA PRO A 370 5.21 -32.99 1.75
C PRO A 370 5.71 -33.25 0.32
N SER A 371 5.28 -32.42 -0.61
CA SER A 371 5.75 -32.41 -2.01
C SER A 371 5.82 -30.98 -2.53
N VAL A 372 6.87 -30.68 -3.28
CA VAL A 372 7.09 -29.37 -3.91
C VAL A 372 7.22 -29.56 -5.41
N THR A 373 6.29 -28.99 -6.17
CA THR A 373 6.30 -29.01 -7.64
C THR A 373 6.34 -27.60 -8.20
N VAL A 374 6.65 -27.48 -9.50
CA VAL A 374 6.68 -26.21 -10.22
C VAL A 374 5.71 -26.32 -11.38
N GLU A 375 4.84 -25.32 -11.54
CA GLU A 375 3.84 -25.26 -12.60
C GLU A 375 3.93 -23.94 -13.37
N GLY A 376 3.64 -23.98 -14.67
CA GLY A 376 3.60 -22.80 -15.54
C GLY A 376 4.97 -22.32 -16.02
N ASP A 377 4.95 -21.59 -17.13
CA ASP A 377 6.10 -20.90 -17.69
C ASP A 377 6.17 -19.46 -17.19
N TRP A 378 7.35 -18.84 -17.27
CA TRP A 378 7.52 -17.43 -16.88
C TRP A 378 6.58 -16.52 -17.70
N PRO A 379 6.00 -15.46 -17.07
CA PRO A 379 6.10 -15.10 -15.65
C PRO A 379 5.09 -15.84 -14.75
N GLN A 380 4.18 -16.65 -15.31
CA GLN A 380 3.15 -17.35 -14.54
C GLN A 380 3.66 -18.57 -13.76
N THR A 381 4.98 -18.73 -13.63
CA THR A 381 5.59 -19.83 -12.88
C THR A 381 5.19 -19.77 -11.40
N ARG A 382 4.77 -20.92 -10.86
CA ARG A 382 4.32 -21.09 -9.49
C ARG A 382 5.04 -22.26 -8.84
N VAL A 383 5.41 -22.12 -7.57
CA VAL A 383 5.81 -23.23 -6.72
C VAL A 383 4.58 -23.71 -5.96
N ILE A 384 4.25 -24.99 -6.12
CA ILE A 384 3.12 -25.63 -5.47
C ILE A 384 3.66 -26.54 -4.37
N VAL A 385 3.29 -26.24 -3.13
CA VAL A 385 3.66 -27.03 -1.96
C VAL A 385 2.41 -27.77 -1.51
N THR A 386 2.47 -29.09 -1.46
CA THR A 386 1.37 -29.92 -0.97
C THR A 386 1.80 -30.78 0.21
N PHE A 387 0.91 -31.02 1.16
CA PHE A 387 1.18 -31.85 2.33
C PHE A 387 -0.13 -32.28 2.99
N ARG A 388 -0.07 -33.23 3.92
CA ARG A 388 -1.18 -33.62 4.79
C ARG A 388 -0.95 -33.10 6.19
N HIS A 389 -2.01 -32.72 6.90
CA HIS A 389 -1.91 -32.27 8.29
C HIS A 389 -3.00 -32.89 9.17
N ARG A 390 -2.63 -33.31 10.39
CA ARG A 390 -3.56 -33.95 11.34
C ARG A 390 -4.80 -33.12 11.69
N ARG A 391 -4.72 -31.78 11.61
CA ARG A 391 -5.86 -30.87 11.88
C ARG A 391 -6.90 -30.83 10.75
N ARG A 392 -6.57 -31.37 9.58
CA ARG A 392 -7.46 -31.45 8.40
C ARG A 392 -7.41 -32.89 7.86
N PRO A 393 -7.90 -33.88 8.63
CA PRO A 393 -7.76 -35.29 8.28
C PRO A 393 -8.48 -35.60 6.96
N GLY A 394 -7.83 -36.40 6.11
CA GLY A 394 -8.37 -36.81 4.80
C GLY A 394 -8.13 -35.80 3.67
N LEU A 395 -7.79 -34.55 3.97
CA LEU A 395 -7.53 -33.51 2.98
C LEU A 395 -6.04 -33.45 2.60
N LEU A 396 -5.78 -32.99 1.37
CA LEU A 396 -4.48 -32.53 0.92
C LEU A 396 -4.46 -31.00 1.01
N LEU A 397 -3.52 -30.44 1.76
CA LEU A 397 -3.33 -29.00 1.85
C LEU A 397 -2.42 -28.57 0.71
N ARG A 398 -2.71 -27.44 0.07
CA ARG A 398 -1.93 -26.90 -1.04
C ARG A 398 -1.66 -25.42 -0.83
N ARG A 399 -0.38 -25.04 -0.85
CA ARG A 399 0.09 -23.65 -0.85
C ARG A 399 0.69 -23.33 -2.21
N THR A 400 0.23 -22.25 -2.84
CA THR A 400 0.67 -21.84 -4.18
C THR A 400 1.40 -20.52 -4.10
N LEU A 401 2.68 -20.49 -4.48
CA LEU A 401 3.52 -19.29 -4.43
C LEU A 401 3.88 -18.85 -5.85
N PRO A 402 3.49 -17.64 -6.32
CA PRO A 402 3.98 -17.11 -7.58
C PRO A 402 5.49 -16.85 -7.48
N VAL A 403 6.27 -17.25 -8.48
CA VAL A 403 7.72 -16.95 -8.48
C VAL A 403 7.96 -15.53 -8.98
N PHE A 404 7.13 -15.05 -9.90
CA PHE A 404 7.18 -13.71 -10.46
C PHE A 404 5.83 -13.02 -10.33
N ASP A 405 5.85 -11.69 -10.24
CA ASP A 405 4.65 -10.87 -10.28
C ASP A 405 4.14 -10.67 -11.72
N ASP A 406 3.10 -9.86 -11.87
CA ASP A 406 2.51 -9.54 -13.18
C ASP A 406 3.48 -8.78 -14.11
N GLU A 407 4.56 -8.23 -13.58
CA GLU A 407 5.62 -7.51 -14.30
C GLU A 407 6.82 -8.41 -14.59
N GLY A 408 6.74 -9.69 -14.21
CA GLY A 408 7.81 -10.66 -14.40
C GLY A 408 9.00 -10.44 -13.45
N LEU A 409 8.84 -9.61 -12.42
CA LEU A 409 9.83 -9.40 -11.37
C LEU A 409 9.73 -10.50 -10.30
N PRO A 410 10.84 -10.95 -9.70
CA PRO A 410 10.79 -11.96 -8.65
C PRO A 410 9.98 -11.49 -7.44
N VAL A 411 9.08 -12.33 -6.95
CA VAL A 411 8.33 -12.08 -5.71
C VAL A 411 9.18 -12.53 -4.53
N ASP A 412 9.34 -11.66 -3.53
CA ASP A 412 9.96 -12.07 -2.27
C ASP A 412 8.96 -12.83 -1.40
N HIS A 413 9.36 -14.01 -0.98
CA HIS A 413 8.58 -14.89 -0.10
C HIS A 413 9.23 -15.03 1.25
N GLU A 414 10.03 -14.05 1.69
CA GLU A 414 10.72 -14.08 2.97
C GLU A 414 9.79 -14.61 4.07
N TYR A 415 10.27 -15.61 4.82
CA TYR A 415 9.53 -16.30 5.88
C TYR A 415 8.29 -17.09 5.47
N ALA A 416 8.01 -17.37 4.19
CA ALA A 416 6.81 -18.11 3.78
C ALA A 416 6.66 -19.50 4.41
N GLY A 417 7.77 -20.21 4.68
CA GLY A 417 7.75 -21.46 5.46
C GLY A 417 7.39 -21.26 6.93
N ILE A 418 7.86 -20.17 7.55
CA ILE A 418 7.51 -19.79 8.93
C ILE A 418 6.05 -19.37 9.03
N TYR A 419 5.54 -18.59 8.07
CA TYR A 419 4.12 -18.24 8.01
C TYR A 419 3.25 -19.49 7.86
N LEU A 420 3.65 -20.46 7.02
CA LEU A 420 2.95 -21.74 6.95
C LEU A 420 2.94 -22.49 8.29
N MET A 421 4.05 -22.50 9.03
CA MET A 421 4.07 -23.09 10.37
C MET A 421 3.09 -22.39 11.31
N GLU A 422 3.12 -21.06 11.34
CA GLU A 422 2.23 -20.25 12.17
C GLU A 422 0.77 -20.52 11.82
N ASP A 423 0.43 -20.55 10.52
CA ASP A 423 -0.89 -20.89 10.01
C ASP A 423 -1.36 -22.26 10.54
N LEU A 424 -0.50 -23.27 10.46
CA LEU A 424 -0.80 -24.63 10.91
C LEU A 424 -0.92 -24.74 12.43
N ASP A 425 -0.05 -24.06 13.19
CA ASP A 425 0.03 -24.14 14.65
C ASP A 425 -1.08 -23.34 15.33
N THR A 426 -1.54 -22.25 14.71
CA THR A 426 -2.64 -21.42 15.21
C THR A 426 -4.01 -21.82 14.66
N ASP A 427 -4.07 -22.91 13.86
CA ASP A 427 -5.27 -23.36 13.12
C ASP A 427 -5.81 -22.30 12.16
N GLN A 428 -4.92 -21.39 11.75
CA GLN A 428 -5.16 -20.40 10.73
C GLN A 428 -4.98 -20.99 9.32
N VAL A 429 -5.69 -22.09 9.06
CA VAL A 429 -5.89 -22.64 7.70
C VAL A 429 -7.37 -22.67 7.36
N ALA A 430 -7.71 -22.53 6.08
CA ALA A 430 -9.09 -22.50 5.60
C ALA A 430 -9.95 -23.66 6.18
N PRO A 431 -11.27 -23.43 6.39
CA PRO A 431 -12.15 -24.48 6.89
C PRO A 431 -12.25 -25.63 5.89
N ALA A 432 -12.37 -26.86 6.39
CA ALA A 432 -12.44 -28.06 5.54
C ALA A 432 -13.58 -28.05 4.50
N ALA A 433 -14.64 -27.27 4.75
CA ALA A 433 -15.76 -27.11 3.82
C ALA A 433 -15.38 -26.36 2.53
N ASP A 434 -14.26 -25.62 2.54
CA ASP A 434 -13.76 -24.89 1.37
C ASP A 434 -12.94 -25.80 0.44
N ALA A 435 -12.70 -27.05 0.83
CA ALA A 435 -11.93 -28.00 0.01
C ALA A 435 -12.69 -28.36 -1.27
N ILE A 436 -11.97 -28.31 -2.39
CA ILE A 436 -12.46 -28.71 -3.71
C ILE A 436 -11.76 -30.01 -4.10
N ASP A 437 -12.54 -31.05 -4.39
CA ASP A 437 -12.03 -32.39 -4.75
C ASP A 437 -11.01 -32.97 -3.76
N GLY A 438 -11.17 -32.67 -2.46
CA GLY A 438 -10.30 -33.13 -1.39
C GLY A 438 -9.00 -32.33 -1.22
N VAL A 439 -8.80 -31.28 -2.01
CA VAL A 439 -7.69 -30.32 -1.89
C VAL A 439 -8.19 -29.06 -1.21
N LEU A 440 -7.48 -28.64 -0.16
CA LEU A 440 -7.72 -27.40 0.55
C LEU A 440 -6.58 -26.43 0.25
N ASP A 441 -6.90 -25.32 -0.42
CA ASP A 441 -5.93 -24.25 -0.62
C ASP A 441 -5.70 -23.53 0.71
N THR A 442 -4.43 -23.42 1.08
CA THR A 442 -3.96 -22.88 2.36
C THR A 442 -3.08 -21.69 2.18
#